data_AF-A0A2A5M2T8-F1
#
_entry.id   AF-A0A2A5M2T8-F1
#
_cell.length_a   1.000
_cell.length_b   1.000
_cell.length_c   1.000
_cell.angle_alpha   90.00
_cell.angle_beta   90.00
_cell.angle_gamma   90.00
#
_symmetry.space_group_name_H-M   'P 1'
#
loop_
_entity.id
_entity.type
_entity.pdbx_description
1 polymer ?
#
loop_
_entity_poly.entity_id
_entity_poly.type
_entity_poly.pdbx_seq_one_letter_code
_entity_poly.pdbx_strand_id
1 'polypeptide(L)'
;DLFENLGASLPFVTHVMLEIYNFLDGYGIFCILLFVIFIVMLILAYKHFHSFAFSCDFLFLKIPLISRLIIYNQNYYFFMVFSLLLKNGISISKAFDLAIIGLENKFLIFQYKKLFSFIDSGLE
;
A
#
# COMPACT_ATOMS: atom_id res chain seq x y z
N ASP A 1 -18.62 43.34 -8.77
CA ASP A 1 -19.94 43.92 -8.44
C ASP A 1 -20.14 44.37 -7.00
N LEU A 2 -20.28 43.50 -5.98
CA LEU A 2 -20.59 43.96 -4.60
C LEU A 2 -19.47 44.83 -3.98
N PHE A 3 -18.20 44.46 -4.18
CA PHE A 3 -17.04 45.17 -3.60
C PHE A 3 -16.59 46.39 -4.41
N GLU A 4 -16.72 46.37 -5.74
CA GLU A 4 -16.44 47.52 -6.59
C GLU A 4 -17.43 48.67 -6.33
N ASN A 5 -18.70 48.36 -6.08
CA ASN A 5 -19.71 49.37 -5.71
C ASN A 5 -19.48 49.98 -4.31
N LEU A 6 -18.61 49.41 -3.48
CA LEU A 6 -18.26 49.90 -2.14
C LEU A 6 -16.98 50.77 -2.14
N GLY A 7 -16.37 51.01 -3.31
CA GLY A 7 -15.17 51.86 -3.43
C GLY A 7 -13.93 51.35 -2.68
N ALA A 8 -13.96 50.11 -2.19
CA ALA A 8 -12.89 49.50 -1.43
C ALA A 8 -12.06 48.58 -2.35
N SER A 9 -10.73 48.76 -2.33
CA SER A 9 -9.81 47.83 -2.98
C SER A 9 -9.98 46.43 -2.39
N LEU A 10 -10.12 45.41 -3.24
CA LEU A 10 -10.31 44.04 -2.79
C LEU A 10 -9.11 43.58 -1.95
N PRO A 11 -9.32 43.10 -0.70
CA PRO A 11 -8.23 42.54 0.11
C PRO A 11 -7.52 41.38 -0.63
N PHE A 12 -6.20 41.26 -0.45
CA PHE A 12 -5.40 40.23 -1.11
C PHE A 12 -5.95 38.80 -0.90
N VAL A 13 -6.39 38.50 0.33
CA VAL A 13 -6.95 37.19 0.69
C VAL A 13 -8.23 36.87 -0.10
N THR A 14 -9.08 37.87 -0.34
CA THR A 14 -10.31 37.69 -1.13
C THR A 14 -10.03 37.49 -2.62
N HIS A 15 -8.96 38.10 -3.15
CA HIS A 15 -8.53 37.86 -4.53
C HIS A 15 -8.08 36.41 -4.74
N VAL A 16 -7.22 35.91 -3.84
CA VAL A 16 -6.77 34.51 -3.87
C VAL A 16 -7.95 33.54 -3.74
N MET A 17 -8.93 33.84 -2.89
CA MET A 17 -10.14 33.01 -2.76
C MET A 17 -10.97 32.96 -4.04
N LEU A 18 -11.14 34.09 -4.73
CA LEU A 18 -11.86 34.14 -6.00
C LEU A 18 -11.12 33.41 -7.11
N GLU A 19 -9.78 33.47 -7.15
CA GLU A 19 -8.97 32.71 -8.10
C GLU A 19 -9.10 31.20 -7.87
N ILE A 20 -9.04 30.75 -6.61
CA ILE A 20 -9.26 29.34 -6.25
C ILE A 20 -10.68 28.90 -6.64
N TYR A 21 -11.69 29.73 -6.38
CA TYR A 21 -13.07 29.44 -6.76
C TYR A 21 -13.21 29.30 -8.26
N ASN A 22 -12.72 30.27 -9.04
CA ASN A 22 -12.80 30.24 -10.50
C ASN A 22 -12.04 29.03 -11.09
N PHE A 23 -10.92 28.64 -10.48
CA PHE A 23 -10.19 27.43 -10.85
C PHE A 23 -10.98 26.16 -10.55
N LEU A 24 -11.61 26.06 -9.37
CA LEU A 24 -12.44 24.91 -9.01
C LEU A 24 -13.73 24.83 -9.83
N ASP A 25 -14.37 25.95 -10.14
CA ASP A 25 -15.61 25.99 -10.92
C ASP A 25 -15.35 25.58 -12.39
N GLY A 26 -14.25 26.06 -12.98
CA GLY A 26 -13.88 25.72 -14.35
C GLY A 26 -13.23 24.33 -14.50
N TYR A 27 -12.37 23.93 -13.56
CA TYR A 27 -11.52 22.73 -13.70
C TYR A 27 -11.77 21.66 -12.64
N GLY A 28 -12.68 21.86 -11.69
CA GLY A 28 -12.91 20.90 -10.59
C GLY A 28 -13.25 19.50 -11.08
N ILE A 29 -14.06 19.36 -12.12
CA ILE A 29 -14.40 18.06 -12.71
C ILE A 29 -13.16 17.40 -13.36
N PHE A 30 -12.28 18.18 -14.00
CA PHE A 30 -11.04 17.68 -14.57
C PHE A 30 -10.04 17.28 -13.49
N CYS A 31 -9.97 18.02 -12.38
CA CYS A 31 -9.15 17.65 -11.22
C CYS A 31 -9.60 16.32 -10.63
N ILE A 32 -10.91 16.12 -10.46
CA ILE A 32 -11.47 14.85 -9.96
C ILE A 32 -11.16 13.71 -10.94
N LEU A 33 -11.38 13.92 -12.24
CA LEU A 33 -11.13 12.91 -13.26
C LEU A 33 -9.64 12.54 -13.34
N LEU A 34 -8.75 13.52 -13.26
CA LEU A 34 -7.31 13.31 -13.23
C LEU A 34 -6.88 12.56 -11.96
N PHE A 35 -7.47 12.89 -10.81
CA PHE A 35 -7.23 12.18 -9.56
C PHE A 35 -7.67 10.72 -9.63
N VAL A 36 -8.84 10.43 -10.21
CA VAL A 36 -9.32 9.07 -10.42
C VAL A 36 -8.39 8.30 -11.36
N ILE A 37 -8.01 8.89 -12.50
CA ILE A 37 -7.06 8.27 -13.44
C ILE A 37 -5.72 7.99 -12.76
N PHE A 38 -5.23 8.92 -11.94
CA PHE A 38 -3.99 8.76 -11.19
C PHE A 38 -4.06 7.56 -10.22
N ILE A 39 -5.16 7.41 -9.48
CA ILE A 39 -5.39 6.25 -8.61
C ILE A 39 -5.43 4.95 -9.42
N VAL A 40 -6.17 4.94 -10.54
CA VAL A 40 -6.26 3.75 -11.41
C VAL A 40 -4.88 3.38 -11.95
N MET A 41 -4.08 4.36 -12.39
CA MET A 41 -2.71 4.13 -12.82
C MET A 41 -1.84 3.55 -11.70
N LEU A 42 -1.96 4.03 -10.46
CA LEU A 42 -1.24 3.48 -9.31
C LEU A 42 -1.63 2.02 -9.04
N ILE A 43 -2.91 1.70 -9.09
CA ILE A 43 -3.42 0.32 -8.89
C ILE A 43 -2.90 -0.60 -10.00
N LEU A 44 -2.96 -0.16 -11.25
CA LEU A 44 -2.43 -0.91 -12.39
C LEU A 44 -0.92 -1.09 -12.28
N ALA A 45 -0.19 -0.04 -11.88
CA ALA A 45 1.25 -0.10 -11.69
C ALA A 45 1.63 -1.08 -10.56
N TYR A 46 0.87 -1.10 -9.47
CA TYR A 46 1.04 -2.08 -8.39
C TYR A 46 0.80 -3.51 -8.87
N LYS A 47 -0.19 -3.73 -9.75
CA LYS A 47 -0.49 -5.06 -10.29
C LYS A 47 0.55 -5.54 -11.32
N HIS A 48 1.02 -4.65 -12.20
CA HIS A 48 1.89 -5.01 -13.32
C HIS A 48 3.39 -4.96 -13.00
N PHE A 49 3.85 -4.02 -12.18
CA PHE A 49 5.28 -3.85 -11.90
C PHE A 49 5.65 -4.47 -10.56
N HIS A 50 6.37 -5.60 -10.62
CA HIS A 50 6.82 -6.30 -9.41
C HIS A 50 7.67 -5.42 -8.48
N SER A 51 8.58 -4.63 -9.04
CA SER A 51 9.46 -3.71 -8.29
C SER A 51 8.70 -2.55 -7.63
N PHE A 52 7.64 -2.05 -8.27
CA PHE A 52 6.80 -0.99 -7.70
C PHE A 52 6.02 -1.53 -6.51
N ALA A 53 5.38 -2.69 -6.66
CA ALA A 53 4.69 -3.37 -5.56
C ALA A 53 5.62 -3.68 -4.39
N PHE A 54 6.83 -4.18 -4.65
CA PHE A 54 7.82 -4.43 -3.61
C PHE A 54 8.21 -3.14 -2.86
N SER A 55 8.38 -2.03 -3.58
CA SER A 55 8.72 -0.74 -2.97
C SER A 55 7.57 -0.18 -2.14
N CYS A 56 6.32 -0.31 -2.60
CA CYS A 56 5.13 0.04 -1.83
C CYS A 56 5.03 -0.81 -0.55
N ASP A 57 5.15 -2.14 -0.67
CA ASP A 57 5.12 -3.07 0.47
C ASP A 57 6.20 -2.72 1.51
N PHE A 58 7.41 -2.40 1.06
CA PHE A 58 8.50 -1.96 1.91
C PHE A 58 8.22 -0.60 2.58
N LEU A 59 7.60 0.34 1.86
CA LEU A 59 7.22 1.65 2.41
C LEU A 59 6.16 1.49 3.52
N PHE A 60 5.14 0.64 3.30
CA PHE A 60 4.13 0.35 4.31
C PHE A 60 4.73 -0.29 5.58
N LEU A 61 5.75 -1.14 5.42
CA LEU A 61 6.52 -1.71 6.53
C LEU A 61 7.39 -0.70 7.29
N LYS A 62 7.71 0.46 6.72
CA LYS A 62 8.40 1.54 7.45
C LYS A 62 7.47 2.36 8.35
N ILE A 63 6.16 2.31 8.13
CA ILE A 63 5.20 3.04 8.94
C ILE A 63 4.93 2.21 10.21
N PRO A 64 5.37 2.64 11.41
CA PRO A 64 5.49 1.77 12.59
C PRO A 64 4.16 1.20 13.11
N LEU A 65 3.03 1.79 12.74
CA LEU A 65 1.69 1.33 13.13
C LEU A 65 1.15 0.30 12.13
N ILE A 66 1.24 0.59 10.84
CA ILE A 66 0.80 -0.28 9.74
C ILE A 66 1.69 -1.52 9.65
N SER A 67 3.00 -1.34 9.81
CA SER A 67 4.01 -2.39 9.81
C SER A 67 3.69 -3.51 10.80
N ARG A 68 3.37 -3.13 12.06
CA ARG A 68 3.00 -4.10 13.10
C ARG A 68 1.76 -4.90 12.71
N LEU A 69 0.73 -4.23 12.22
CA LEU A 69 -0.51 -4.89 11.81
C LEU A 69 -0.27 -5.89 10.68
N ILE A 70 0.49 -5.51 9.65
CA ILE A 70 0.85 -6.40 8.53
C ILE A 70 1.62 -7.61 9.06
N ILE A 71 2.66 -7.39 9.86
CA ILE A 71 3.50 -8.48 10.38
C ILE A 71 2.68 -9.44 11.25
N TYR A 72 1.87 -8.94 12.18
CA TYR A 72 1.05 -9.79 13.05
C TYR A 72 0.04 -10.60 12.24
N ASN A 73 -0.64 -9.97 11.28
CA ASN A 73 -1.64 -10.64 10.46
C ASN A 73 -0.99 -11.74 9.61
N GLN A 74 0.11 -11.43 8.92
CA GLN A 74 0.82 -12.37 8.05
C GLN A 74 1.41 -13.53 8.87
N ASN A 75 2.00 -13.26 10.05
CA ASN A 75 2.50 -14.31 10.93
C ASN A 75 1.37 -15.20 11.45
N TYR A 76 0.23 -14.62 11.83
CA TYR A 76 -0.94 -15.39 12.26
C TYR A 76 -1.38 -16.35 11.15
N TYR A 77 -1.57 -15.87 9.93
CA TYR A 77 -1.93 -16.71 8.78
C TYR A 77 -0.88 -17.80 8.52
N PHE A 78 0.41 -17.44 8.52
CA PHE A 78 1.50 -18.39 8.36
C PHE A 78 1.41 -19.52 9.38
N PHE A 79 1.39 -19.21 10.68
CA PHE A 79 1.40 -20.20 11.74
C PHE A 79 0.10 -21.01 11.80
N MET A 80 -1.04 -20.40 11.46
CA MET A 80 -2.31 -21.09 11.34
C MET A 80 -2.25 -22.19 10.26
N VAL A 81 -1.81 -21.84 9.05
CA VAL A 81 -1.67 -22.79 7.94
C VAL A 81 -0.59 -23.82 8.26
N PHE A 82 0.57 -23.39 8.73
CA PHE A 82 1.70 -24.26 9.04
C PHE A 82 1.34 -25.31 10.11
N SER A 83 0.72 -24.88 11.22
CA SER A 83 0.27 -25.81 12.28
C SER A 83 -0.79 -26.79 11.79
N LEU A 84 -1.70 -26.35 10.93
CA LEU A 84 -2.70 -27.23 10.32
C LEU A 84 -2.04 -28.30 9.43
N LEU A 85 -1.08 -27.91 8.59
CA LEU A 85 -0.37 -28.85 7.72
C LEU A 85 0.46 -29.86 8.53
N LEU A 86 1.16 -29.40 9.57
CA LEU A 86 1.91 -30.27 10.48
C LEU A 86 1.00 -31.27 11.22
N LYS A 87 -0.17 -30.80 11.70
CA LYS A 87 -1.16 -31.67 12.36
C LYS A 87 -1.68 -32.77 11.46
N ASN A 88 -1.70 -32.55 10.14
CA ASN A 88 -2.09 -33.54 9.14
C ASN A 88 -0.92 -34.41 8.67
N GLY A 89 0.23 -34.37 9.34
CA GLY A 89 1.38 -35.23 9.04
C GLY A 89 2.20 -34.81 7.83
N ILE A 90 2.03 -33.58 7.33
CA ILE A 90 2.88 -33.05 6.25
C ILE A 90 4.27 -32.75 6.82
N SER A 91 5.32 -33.11 6.07
CA SER A 91 6.70 -32.86 6.48
C SER A 91 6.96 -31.36 6.70
N ILE A 92 7.86 -31.04 7.64
CA ILE A 92 8.18 -29.66 8.00
C ILE A 92 8.58 -28.83 6.78
N SER A 93 9.48 -29.33 5.92
CA SER A 93 9.90 -28.57 4.73
C SER A 93 8.72 -28.28 3.79
N LYS A 94 7.86 -29.26 3.54
CA LYS A 94 6.70 -29.09 2.65
C LYS A 94 5.62 -28.20 3.27
N ALA A 95 5.38 -28.34 4.57
CA ALA A 95 4.44 -27.50 5.30
C ALA A 95 4.88 -26.04 5.31
N PHE A 96 6.19 -25.79 5.45
CA PHE A 96 6.77 -24.45 5.46
C PHE A 96 6.60 -23.77 4.10
N ASP A 97 7.00 -24.45 3.02
CA ASP A 97 6.87 -23.91 1.65
C ASP A 97 5.40 -23.62 1.29
N LEU A 98 4.47 -24.52 1.64
CA LEU A 98 3.04 -24.31 1.41
C LEU A 98 2.46 -23.15 2.23
N ALA A 99 2.90 -22.96 3.47
CA ALA A 99 2.42 -21.87 4.31
C ALA A 99 2.88 -20.49 3.79
N ILE A 100 4.02 -20.40 3.11
CA ILE A 100 4.51 -19.15 2.47
C ILE A 100 3.58 -18.69 1.36
N ILE A 101 2.95 -19.61 0.62
CA ILE A 101 2.05 -19.27 -0.51
C ILE A 101 0.86 -18.42 -0.05
N GLY A 102 0.43 -18.58 1.21
CA GLY A 102 -0.68 -17.82 1.81
C GLY A 102 -0.32 -16.39 2.23
N LEU A 103 0.94 -15.98 2.12
CA LEU A 103 1.37 -14.62 2.48
C LEU A 103 1.14 -13.66 1.32
N GLU A 104 0.78 -12.43 1.62
CA GLU A 104 0.46 -11.41 0.60
C GLU A 104 1.59 -10.40 0.41
N ASN A 105 2.29 -10.04 1.50
CA ASN A 105 3.34 -9.04 1.47
C ASN A 105 4.64 -9.61 0.86
N LYS A 106 5.10 -9.04 -0.26
CA LYS A 106 6.22 -9.60 -1.03
C LYS A 106 7.54 -9.57 -0.26
N PHE A 107 7.74 -8.55 0.58
CA PHE A 107 8.93 -8.45 1.42
C PHE A 107 8.96 -9.55 2.47
N LEU A 108 7.84 -9.85 3.13
CA LEU A 108 7.75 -10.96 4.07
C LEU A 108 7.95 -12.32 3.38
N ILE A 109 7.32 -12.54 2.22
CA ILE A 109 7.53 -13.76 1.41
C ILE A 109 9.03 -13.97 1.14
N PHE A 110 9.73 -12.91 0.74
CA PHE A 110 11.17 -12.96 0.50
C PHE A 110 11.95 -13.38 1.75
N GLN A 111 11.64 -12.79 2.91
CA GLN A 111 12.28 -13.12 4.18
C GLN A 111 12.03 -14.58 4.59
N TYR A 112 10.80 -15.08 4.44
CA TYR A 112 10.45 -16.46 4.72
C TYR A 112 11.12 -17.45 3.78
N LYS A 113 11.20 -17.15 2.47
CA LYS A 113 11.93 -17.99 1.51
C LYS A 113 13.42 -18.07 1.82
N LYS A 114 14.02 -16.95 2.25
CA LYS A 114 15.40 -16.93 2.71
C LYS A 114 15.58 -17.82 3.96
N LEU A 115 14.67 -17.73 4.93
CA LEU A 115 14.66 -18.62 6.10
C LEU A 115 14.55 -20.10 5.71
N PHE A 116 13.64 -20.43 4.78
CA PHE A 116 13.47 -21.79 4.29
C PHE A 116 14.74 -22.35 3.65
N SER A 117 15.46 -21.55 2.86
CA SER A 117 16.72 -21.97 2.26
C SER A 117 17.81 -22.33 3.27
N PHE A 118 17.81 -21.70 4.45
CA PHE A 118 18.72 -22.07 5.54
C PHE A 118 18.33 -23.42 6.16
N ILE A 119 17.04 -23.67 6.36
CA ILE A 119 16.52 -24.93 6.93
C ILE A 119 16.82 -26.10 5.98
N ASP A 120 16.55 -25.95 4.68
CA ASP A 120 16.80 -27.01 3.68
C ASP A 120 18.30 -27.26 3.44
N SER A 121 19.16 -26.28 3.75
CA SER A 121 20.63 -26.43 3.63
C SER A 121 21.28 -27.25 4.75
N GLY A 122 20.50 -27.75 5.72
CA GLY A 122 21.00 -28.60 6.80
C GLY A 122 21.81 -27.87 7.87
N LEU A 123 21.61 -26.55 8.01
CA LEU A 123 22.08 -25.80 9.19
C LEU A 123 21.18 -26.17 10.38
N GLU A 124 21.47 -27.33 10.97
CA GLU A 124 21.27 -27.60 12.41
C GLU A 124 22.34 -26.87 13.23
#